data_AF-A0A150AFA8-F1
#
_entry.id   AF-A0A150AFA8-F1
#
_cell.length_a   1.000
_cell.length_b   1.000
_cell.length_c   1.000
_cell.angle_alpha   90.00
_cell.angle_beta   90.00
_cell.angle_gamma   90.00
#
_symmetry.space_group_name_H-M   'P 1'
#
loop_
_entity.id
_entity.type
_entity.pdbx_description
1 polymer ?
#
loop_
_entity_poly.entity_id
_entity_poly.type
_entity_poly.pdbx_seq_one_letter_code
_entity_poly.pdbx_strand_id
1 'polypeptide(L)'
;MDMNLLIGKENNLNNKLVEQIHSLTPIKRVDLEEIVDDQLTSEGYIFVNLLDVSISSAEVLRIVRKKFPNDCIVAMHCFQVDHMINKLMEEGYHAYVSILDFTDSIHDVFGEV
;
A
#
# COMPACT_ATOMS: atom_id res chain seq x y z
N MET A 1 -3.47 -8.21 19.66
CA MET A 1 -4.42 -7.82 18.62
C MET A 1 -3.57 -7.56 17.41
N ASP A 2 -3.78 -8.38 16.41
CA ASP A 2 -2.94 -8.46 15.24
C ASP A 2 -3.28 -7.23 14.40
N MET A 3 -2.27 -6.44 14.05
CA MET A 3 -2.45 -5.11 13.46
C MET A 3 -1.94 -5.12 12.03
N ASN A 4 -2.84 -4.87 11.07
CA ASN A 4 -2.43 -4.66 9.70
C ASN A 4 -1.70 -3.33 9.57
N LEU A 5 -0.88 -3.20 8.52
CA LEU A 5 -0.13 -1.98 8.25
C LEU A 5 -0.51 -1.41 6.89
N LEU A 6 -0.60 -0.08 6.82
CA LEU A 6 -0.53 0.66 5.57
C LEU A 6 0.81 1.39 5.51
N ILE A 7 1.67 1.02 4.57
CA ILE A 7 2.93 1.70 4.30
C ILE A 7 2.66 2.86 3.36
N GLY A 8 2.90 4.07 3.85
CA GLY A 8 2.72 5.33 3.14
C GLY A 8 2.90 6.54 4.05
N LYS A 9 3.27 7.67 3.45
CA LYS A 9 3.47 8.96 4.12
C LYS A 9 2.17 9.53 4.65
N GLU A 10 2.27 10.51 5.54
CA GLU A 10 1.09 11.23 6.01
C GLU A 10 0.57 12.17 4.93
N ASN A 11 -0.51 11.76 4.27
CA ASN A 11 -1.19 12.58 3.27
C ASN A 11 -2.69 12.22 3.22
N ASN A 12 -3.46 13.04 2.50
CA ASN A 12 -4.92 12.89 2.41
C ASN A 12 -5.33 11.52 1.84
N LEU A 13 -4.63 11.03 0.82
CA LEU A 13 -4.93 9.73 0.20
C LEU A 13 -4.75 8.59 1.20
N ASN A 14 -3.60 8.51 1.86
CA ASN A 14 -3.31 7.45 2.82
C ASN A 14 -4.22 7.54 4.05
N ASN A 15 -4.55 8.75 4.52
CA ASN A 15 -5.48 8.91 5.64
C ASN A 15 -6.87 8.37 5.28
N LYS A 16 -7.38 8.67 4.08
CA LYS A 16 -8.63 8.08 3.59
C LYS A 16 -8.54 6.56 3.45
N LEU A 17 -7.44 6.04 2.91
CA LEU A 17 -7.25 4.59 2.79
C LEU A 17 -7.25 3.91 4.16
N VAL A 18 -6.58 4.48 5.16
CA VAL A 18 -6.63 4.01 6.56
C VAL A 18 -8.06 4.00 7.05
N GLU A 19 -8.81 5.09 6.93
CA GLU A 19 -10.21 5.18 7.38
C GLU A 19 -11.09 4.10 6.74
N GLN A 20 -10.98 3.90 5.42
CA GLN A 20 -11.75 2.90 4.70
C GLN A 20 -11.38 1.47 5.12
N ILE A 21 -10.10 1.14 5.23
CA ILE A 21 -9.65 -0.19 5.64
C ILE A 21 -9.96 -0.44 7.13
N HIS A 22 -9.83 0.58 7.97
CA HIS A 22 -10.10 0.51 9.41
C HIS A 22 -11.54 0.12 9.71
N SER A 23 -12.49 0.46 8.82
CA SER A 23 -13.88 0.02 8.92
C SER A 23 -14.06 -1.50 8.80
N LEU A 24 -13.10 -2.20 8.17
CA LEU A 24 -13.12 -3.64 7.94
C LEU A 24 -12.20 -4.39 8.92
N THR A 25 -11.04 -3.82 9.24
CA THR A 25 -10.03 -4.46 10.07
C THR A 25 -9.11 -3.42 10.72
N PRO A 26 -8.60 -3.66 11.96
CA PRO A 26 -7.61 -2.78 12.56
C PRO A 26 -6.40 -2.61 11.64
N ILE A 27 -6.03 -1.35 11.40
CA ILE A 27 -4.90 -0.98 10.56
C ILE A 27 -4.23 0.27 11.10
N LYS A 28 -2.91 0.35 10.95
CA LYS A 28 -2.10 1.51 11.29
C LYS A 28 -1.26 1.95 10.08
N ARG A 29 -1.20 3.26 9.82
CA ARG A 29 -0.25 3.82 8.86
C ARG A 29 1.15 3.89 9.44
N VAL A 30 2.15 3.55 8.64
CA VAL A 30 3.57 3.70 8.96
C VAL A 30 4.30 4.24 7.74
N ASP A 31 5.32 5.06 7.95
CA ASP A 31 6.21 5.41 6.84
C ASP A 31 7.15 4.24 6.53
N LEU A 32 7.57 4.09 5.26
CA LEU A 32 8.54 3.07 4.86
C LEU A 32 9.85 3.23 5.62
N GLU A 33 10.26 4.47 5.89
CA GLU A 33 11.48 4.81 6.64
C GLU A 33 11.40 4.37 8.11
N GLU A 34 10.20 4.30 8.68
CA GLU A 34 9.95 3.94 10.08
C GLU A 34 9.95 2.43 10.32
N ILE A 35 9.86 1.61 9.27
CA ILE A 35 9.85 0.13 9.36
C ILE A 35 11.13 -0.43 9.97
N VAL A 36 12.22 0.35 9.92
CA VAL A 36 13.51 -0.02 10.47
C VAL A 36 13.49 -0.10 12.00
N ASP A 37 12.51 0.52 12.68
CA ASP A 37 12.42 0.49 14.15
C ASP A 37 11.90 -0.87 14.68
N ASP A 38 12.54 -1.39 15.73
CA ASP A 38 12.37 -2.77 16.20
C ASP A 38 11.06 -3.06 16.95
N GLN A 39 10.21 -2.04 17.12
CA GLN A 39 8.95 -2.16 17.87
C GLN A 39 7.72 -2.41 16.99
N LEU A 40 7.85 -2.33 15.67
CA LEU A 40 6.74 -2.61 14.76
C LEU A 40 6.54 -4.11 14.59
N THR A 41 5.33 -4.55 14.90
CA THR A 41 4.86 -5.92 14.65
C THR A 41 3.65 -5.85 13.74
N SER A 42 3.55 -6.82 12.85
CA SER A 42 2.41 -7.08 11.99
C SER A 42 2.11 -8.56 12.07
N GLU A 43 0.83 -8.90 12.05
CA GLU A 43 0.35 -10.26 11.87
C GLU A 43 -0.88 -10.20 10.96
N GLY A 44 -0.66 -10.28 9.65
CA GLY A 44 -1.74 -10.29 8.67
C GLY A 44 -1.35 -9.67 7.34
N TYR A 45 -1.96 -8.52 7.03
CA TYR A 45 -1.82 -7.83 5.76
C TYR A 45 -0.98 -6.56 5.90
N ILE A 46 -0.03 -6.40 4.99
CA ILE A 46 0.75 -5.18 4.82
C ILE A 46 0.38 -4.59 3.47
N PHE A 47 -0.40 -3.53 3.52
CA PHE A 47 -0.79 -2.74 2.36
C PHE A 47 0.31 -1.73 2.05
N VAL A 48 0.75 -1.67 0.79
CA VAL A 48 1.83 -0.77 0.36
C VAL A 48 1.30 0.18 -0.69
N ASN A 49 1.18 1.47 -0.36
CA ASN A 49 0.83 2.48 -1.37
C ASN A 49 2.05 2.82 -2.24
N LEU A 50 2.13 2.20 -3.41
CA LEU A 50 3.24 2.39 -4.35
C LEU A 50 3.22 3.76 -5.05
N LEU A 51 2.14 4.54 -4.94
CA LEU A 51 2.12 5.93 -5.45
C LEU A 51 2.94 6.90 -4.61
N ASP A 52 3.22 6.52 -3.35
CA ASP A 52 3.74 7.44 -2.33
C ASP A 52 5.13 7.03 -1.82
N VAL A 53 5.72 6.00 -2.42
CA VAL A 53 7.09 5.56 -2.18
C VAL A 53 8.02 6.08 -3.29
N SER A 54 9.20 6.56 -2.91
CA SER A 54 10.18 7.16 -3.84
C SER A 54 11.16 6.17 -4.45
N ILE A 55 11.07 4.88 -4.10
CA ILE A 55 11.96 3.81 -4.55
C ILE A 55 11.17 2.75 -5.33
N SER A 56 11.88 1.89 -6.07
CA SER A 56 11.25 0.84 -6.87
C SER A 56 10.43 -0.15 -6.03
N SER A 57 9.35 -0.70 -6.59
CA SER A 57 8.50 -1.71 -5.94
C SER A 57 9.30 -2.91 -5.43
N ALA A 58 10.23 -3.43 -6.23
CA ALA A 58 11.10 -4.53 -5.83
C ALA A 58 11.93 -4.21 -4.58
N GLU A 59 12.43 -2.98 -4.46
CA GLU A 59 13.20 -2.52 -3.30
C GLU A 59 12.30 -2.33 -2.06
N VAL A 60 11.10 -1.77 -2.24
CA VAL A 60 10.10 -1.70 -1.16
C VAL A 60 9.79 -3.10 -0.64
N LEU A 61 9.47 -4.02 -1.54
CA LEU A 61 9.16 -5.41 -1.18
C LEU A 61 10.31 -6.08 -0.42
N ARG A 62 11.57 -5.85 -0.84
CA ARG A 62 12.76 -6.35 -0.17
C ARG A 62 12.86 -5.84 1.28
N ILE A 63 12.62 -4.55 1.50
CA ILE A 63 12.66 -3.94 2.84
C ILE A 63 11.55 -4.50 3.72
N VAL A 64 10.31 -4.51 3.21
CA VAL A 64 9.13 -4.97 3.97
C VAL A 64 9.25 -6.44 4.32
N ARG A 65 9.59 -7.30 3.36
CA ARG A 65 9.76 -8.75 3.58
C ARG A 65 10.89 -9.06 4.55
N LYS A 66 11.96 -8.26 4.56
CA LYS A 66 13.05 -8.45 5.52
C LYS A 66 12.55 -8.25 6.96
N LYS A 67 11.65 -7.29 7.19
CA LYS A 67 11.07 -7.02 8.51
C LYS A 67 9.92 -7.97 8.86
N PHE A 68 9.08 -8.26 7.88
CA PHE A 68 7.82 -8.97 8.00
C PHE A 68 7.81 -10.19 7.05
N PRO A 69 8.62 -11.23 7.33
CA PRO A 69 8.84 -12.33 6.39
C PRO A 69 7.61 -13.22 6.17
N ASN A 70 6.66 -13.21 7.11
CA ASN A 70 5.49 -14.10 7.09
C ASN A 70 4.18 -13.37 6.72
N ASP A 71 4.21 -12.04 6.60
CA ASP A 71 3.02 -11.24 6.33
C ASP A 71 2.63 -11.21 4.86
N CYS A 72 1.34 -11.06 4.61
CA CYS A 72 0.79 -10.90 3.27
C CYS A 72 0.96 -9.45 2.79
N ILE A 73 2.01 -9.22 2.02
CA ILE A 73 2.30 -7.93 1.39
C ILE A 73 1.44 -7.72 0.14
N VAL A 74 0.58 -6.69 0.17
CA VAL A 74 -0.37 -6.30 -0.87
C VAL A 74 0.06 -4.98 -1.51
N ALA A 75 0.25 -4.96 -2.82
CA ALA A 75 0.58 -3.75 -3.55
C ALA A 75 -0.69 -2.92 -3.85
N MET A 76 -0.60 -1.61 -3.63
CA MET A 76 -1.65 -0.65 -3.98
C MET A 76 -1.09 0.37 -4.97
N HIS A 77 -1.74 0.52 -6.13
CA HIS A 77 -1.37 1.52 -7.16
C HIS A 77 -2.58 1.79 -8.05
N CYS A 78 -2.51 2.75 -8.97
CA CYS A 78 -3.53 3.01 -9.99
C CYS A 78 -3.18 2.45 -11.40
N PHE A 79 -2.47 1.32 -11.48
CA PHE A 79 -2.12 0.74 -12.79
C PHE A 79 -3.38 0.39 -13.59
N GLN A 80 -3.37 0.73 -14.87
CA GLN A 80 -4.46 0.44 -15.81
C GLN A 80 -4.10 -0.68 -16.81
N VAL A 81 -2.89 -1.26 -16.70
CA VAL A 81 -2.37 -2.21 -17.68
C VAL A 81 -1.87 -3.48 -17.01
N ASP A 82 -2.38 -4.63 -17.43
CA ASP A 82 -2.14 -5.95 -16.82
C ASP A 82 -0.66 -6.31 -16.68
N HIS A 83 0.19 -5.95 -17.67
CA HIS A 83 1.61 -6.29 -17.60
C HIS A 83 2.32 -5.63 -16.41
N MET A 84 1.87 -4.45 -15.96
CA MET A 84 2.44 -3.79 -14.79
C MET A 84 2.02 -4.49 -13.49
N ILE A 85 0.77 -4.98 -13.44
CA ILE A 85 0.25 -5.77 -12.31
C ILE A 85 0.99 -7.11 -12.24
N ASN A 86 1.15 -7.79 -13.37
CA ASN A 86 1.86 -9.07 -13.46
C ASN A 86 3.31 -8.94 -13.00
N LYS A 87 3.98 -7.83 -13.35
CA LYS A 87 5.34 -7.54 -12.86
C LYS A 87 5.40 -7.50 -11.33
N LEU A 88 4.43 -6.89 -10.65
CA LEU A 88 4.38 -6.89 -9.18
C LEU A 88 4.19 -8.30 -8.61
N MET A 89 3.37 -9.13 -9.26
CA MET A 89 3.17 -10.52 -8.83
C MET A 89 4.46 -11.34 -9.02
N GLU A 90 5.18 -11.13 -10.13
CA GLU A 90 6.48 -11.75 -10.40
C GLU A 90 7.58 -11.29 -9.41
N GLU A 91 7.55 -10.03 -8.97
CA GLU A 91 8.42 -9.53 -7.88
C GLU A 91 8.13 -10.24 -6.55
N GLY A 92 6.92 -10.79 -6.38
CA GLY A 92 6.50 -11.60 -5.25
C GLY A 92 5.54 -10.89 -4.29
N TYR A 93 4.89 -9.81 -4.70
CA TYR A 93 3.71 -9.33 -3.96
C TYR A 93 2.62 -10.40 -3.96
N HIS A 94 1.89 -10.53 -2.87
CA HIS A 94 0.86 -11.58 -2.76
C HIS A 94 -0.44 -11.20 -3.45
N ALA A 95 -0.72 -9.90 -3.57
CA ALA A 95 -1.90 -9.37 -4.23
C ALA A 95 -1.68 -7.92 -4.70
N TYR A 96 -2.57 -7.48 -5.59
CA TYR A 96 -2.65 -6.11 -6.08
C TYR A 96 -4.07 -5.56 -5.88
N VAL A 97 -4.16 -4.30 -5.47
CA VAL A 97 -5.42 -3.54 -5.32
C VAL A 97 -5.28 -2.22 -6.06
N SER A 98 -6.26 -1.92 -6.94
CA SER A 98 -6.37 -0.57 -7.50
C SER A 98 -6.98 0.38 -6.48
N ILE A 99 -6.36 1.55 -6.29
CA ILE A 99 -6.80 2.57 -5.31
C ILE A 99 -7.46 3.78 -5.93
N LEU A 100 -7.55 3.84 -7.27
CA LEU A 100 -8.31 4.84 -7.98
C LEU A 100 -9.20 4.12 -8.98
N ASP A 101 -10.50 4.36 -8.86
CA ASP A 101 -11.47 3.97 -9.89
C ASP A 101 -11.65 5.16 -10.82
N PHE A 102 -11.11 5.07 -12.04
CA PHE A 102 -11.27 6.12 -13.04
C PHE A 102 -12.67 6.09 -13.71
N THR A 103 -13.63 5.36 -13.12
CA THR A 103 -15.04 5.46 -13.51
C THR A 103 -15.64 6.81 -13.12
N ASP A 104 -15.11 7.45 -12.08
CA ASP A 104 -15.36 8.87 -11.83
C ASP A 104 -14.49 9.64 -12.80
N SER A 105 -15.17 10.36 -13.70
CA SER A 105 -14.53 11.11 -14.78
C SER A 105 -13.42 12.01 -14.22
N ILE A 106 -12.34 12.23 -14.96
CA ILE A 106 -11.24 13.14 -14.60
C ILE A 106 -11.74 14.51 -14.06
N HIS A 107 -12.95 14.91 -14.46
CA HIS A 107 -13.66 16.09 -13.99
C HIS A 107 -13.98 16.09 -12.48
N ASP A 108 -14.19 14.93 -11.86
CA ASP A 108 -14.54 14.81 -10.45
C ASP A 108 -13.30 14.91 -9.53
N VAL A 109 -12.12 14.56 -10.07
CA VAL A 109 -10.84 14.61 -9.35
C VAL A 109 -10.15 15.97 -9.47
N PHE A 110 -10.29 16.65 -10.62
CA PHE A 110 -9.73 17.98 -10.87
C PHE A 110 -10.81 19.07 -10.84
N GLY A 111 -11.63 19.07 -9.78
CA GLY A 111 -12.78 19.95 -9.61
C GLY A 111 -12.57 21.35 -10.20
N GLU A 112 -13.47 21.69 -11.12
CA GLU A 112 -13.76 23.02 -11.66
C GLU A 112 -12.56 23.87 -12.13
N VAL A 113 -12.41 23.98 -13.46
CA VAL A 113 -11.90 25.20 -14.11
C VAL A 113 -13.09 26.00 -14.61
#